data_AF-A0AA46KF57-F1
#
_entry.id   AF-A0AA46KF57-F1
#
_cell.length_a   1.000
_cell.length_b   1.000
_cell.length_c   1.000
_cell.angle_alpha   90.00
_cell.angle_beta   90.00
_cell.angle_gamma   90.00
#
_symmetry.space_group_name_H-M   'P 1'
#
loop_
_entity.id
_entity.type
_entity.pdbx_description
1 polymer ?
#
loop_
_entity_poly.entity_id
_entity_poly.type
_entity_poly.pdbx_seq_one_letter_code
_entity_poly.pdbx_strand_id
1 'polypeptide(L)'
;MKIIFIGLMMRHPLILNITLMAVISTILFILFKNDSNYILINFRWFFTLAAITSALLAQIYFKLQDTKYISNASVSELNRIADLVKEYSRPVMKLIFLHLFFGVASNIAFSLKLIPAADALATSIALSCIPLWGISLFFGYVIYDEITSFSSDLTKRSLERTKRQEALEAMKK
;
A
#
# COMPACT_ATOMS: atom_id res chain seq x y z
N MET A 1 8.96 -3.36 16.59
CA MET A 1 9.21 -2.83 15.22
C MET A 1 7.94 -2.73 14.38
N LYS A 2 7.14 -3.80 14.19
CA LYS A 2 5.91 -3.80 13.35
C LYS A 2 4.91 -2.67 13.72
N ILE A 3 4.58 -2.50 15.01
CA ILE A 3 3.61 -1.49 15.48
C ILE A 3 4.09 -0.05 15.24
N ILE A 4 5.36 0.22 15.49
CA ILE A 4 5.96 1.55 15.28
C ILE A 4 5.97 1.90 13.79
N PHE A 5 6.36 0.95 12.94
CA PHE A 5 6.36 1.10 11.48
C PHE A 5 4.95 1.41 10.95
N ILE A 6 3.95 0.64 11.37
CA ILE A 6 2.54 0.87 10.99
C ILE A 6 2.10 2.26 11.46
N GLY A 7 2.31 2.60 12.73
CA GLY A 7 1.92 3.90 13.27
C GLY A 7 2.56 5.08 12.52
N LEU A 8 3.80 4.93 12.07
CA LEU A 8 4.49 5.96 11.28
C LEU A 8 3.97 6.04 9.83
N MET A 9 3.73 4.89 9.18
CA MET A 9 3.12 4.81 7.85
C MET A 9 1.69 5.34 7.83
N MET A 10 0.95 5.21 8.92
CA MET A 10 -0.38 5.76 9.07
C MET A 10 -0.39 7.29 9.16
N ARG A 11 0.53 7.85 9.96
CA ARG A 11 0.59 9.31 10.17
C ARG A 11 1.28 10.04 9.02
N HIS A 12 2.38 9.49 8.54
CA HIS A 12 3.30 10.17 7.62
C HIS A 12 3.79 9.26 6.47
N PRO A 13 2.88 8.64 5.68
CA PRO A 13 3.26 7.70 4.62
C PRO A 13 4.17 8.34 3.58
N LEU A 14 3.88 9.58 3.19
CA LEU A 14 4.66 10.31 2.18
C LEU A 14 6.05 10.69 2.69
N ILE A 15 6.13 11.25 3.91
CA ILE A 15 7.39 11.71 4.48
C ILE A 15 8.35 10.53 4.64
N LEU A 16 7.87 9.39 5.17
CA LEU A 16 8.71 8.21 5.30
C LEU A 16 9.22 7.72 3.95
N ASN A 17 8.33 7.58 2.95
CA ASN A 17 8.73 7.10 1.63
C ASN A 17 9.70 8.05 0.94
N ILE A 18 9.47 9.37 0.98
CA ILE A 18 10.34 10.37 0.35
C ILE A 18 11.70 10.42 1.04
N THR A 19 11.75 10.40 2.38
CA THR A 19 13.03 10.40 3.12
C THR A 19 13.84 9.16 2.80
N LEU A 20 13.20 7.98 2.78
CA LEU A 20 13.89 6.74 2.45
C LEU A 20 14.37 6.74 0.99
N MET A 21 13.55 7.25 0.07
CA MET A 21 13.92 7.46 -1.33
C MET A 21 15.19 8.31 -1.45
N ALA A 22 15.22 9.46 -0.78
CA ALA A 22 16.34 10.40 -0.83
C ALA A 22 17.63 9.76 -0.30
N VAL A 23 17.56 9.04 0.82
CA VAL A 23 18.70 8.34 1.40
C VAL A 23 19.23 7.26 0.45
N ILE A 24 18.36 6.36 -0.03
CA ILE A 24 18.76 5.27 -0.92
C ILE A 24 19.30 5.81 -2.25
N SER A 25 18.63 6.81 -2.84
CA SER A 25 19.06 7.45 -4.08
C SER A 25 20.46 8.07 -3.94
N THR A 26 20.72 8.73 -2.81
CA THR A 26 22.02 9.36 -2.54
C THR A 26 23.13 8.31 -2.44
N ILE A 27 22.86 7.21 -1.72
CA ILE A 27 23.81 6.10 -1.59
C ILE A 27 24.12 5.49 -2.98
N LEU A 28 23.07 5.16 -3.74
CA LEU A 28 23.22 4.58 -5.08
C LEU A 28 23.97 5.53 -6.02
N PHE A 29 23.67 6.83 -6.00
CA PHE A 29 24.36 7.81 -6.82
C PHE A 29 25.84 7.91 -6.47
N ILE A 30 26.20 8.00 -5.19
CA ILE A 30 27.60 8.09 -4.77
C ILE A 30 28.39 6.85 -5.20
N LEU A 31 27.80 5.66 -5.04
CA LEU A 31 28.46 4.39 -5.35
C LEU A 31 28.62 4.15 -6.85
N PHE A 32 27.63 4.53 -7.67
CA PHE A 32 27.54 4.09 -9.06
C PHE A 32 27.55 5.21 -10.11
N LYS A 33 27.71 6.48 -9.73
CA LYS A 33 27.71 7.62 -10.68
C LYS A 33 28.70 7.53 -11.84
N ASN A 34 29.78 6.75 -11.69
CA ASN A 34 30.84 6.59 -12.69
C ASN A 34 30.73 5.26 -13.47
N ASP A 35 29.76 4.40 -13.14
CA ASP A 35 29.59 3.11 -13.82
C ASP A 35 28.69 3.29 -15.06
N SER A 36 29.27 3.08 -16.24
CA SER A 36 28.54 3.16 -17.51
C SER A 36 27.41 2.14 -17.63
N ASN A 37 27.53 0.94 -17.03
CA ASN A 37 26.47 -0.07 -17.07
C ASN A 37 25.27 0.33 -16.20
N TYR A 38 25.56 1.00 -15.07
CA TYR A 38 24.53 1.55 -14.19
C TYR A 38 23.67 2.60 -14.90
N ILE A 39 24.31 3.49 -15.67
CA ILE A 39 23.66 4.55 -16.44
C ILE A 39 22.78 4.00 -17.59
N LEU A 40 23.09 2.79 -18.08
CA LEU A 40 22.40 2.16 -19.22
C LEU A 40 21.19 1.29 -18.82
N ILE A 41 20.85 1.22 -17.53
CA ILE A 41 19.70 0.42 -17.08
C ILE A 41 18.41 0.98 -17.70
N ASN A 42 17.70 0.13 -18.43
CA ASN A 42 16.44 0.49 -19.07
C ASN A 42 15.28 0.41 -18.06
N PHE A 43 14.63 1.54 -17.77
CA PHE A 43 13.50 1.64 -16.85
C PHE A 43 12.12 1.59 -17.53
N ARG A 44 11.98 1.10 -18.76
CA ARG A 44 10.66 0.98 -19.41
C ARG A 44 9.67 0.10 -18.62
N TRP A 45 10.16 -0.89 -17.87
CA TRP A 45 9.35 -1.73 -16.98
C TRP A 45 8.90 -1.03 -15.69
N PHE A 46 9.51 0.13 -15.37
CA PHE A 46 9.26 0.86 -14.14
C PHE A 46 7.82 1.37 -14.05
N PHE A 47 7.29 1.91 -15.16
CA PHE A 47 5.90 2.37 -15.22
C PHE A 47 4.93 1.20 -14.97
N THR A 48 5.18 0.04 -15.58
CA THR A 48 4.38 -1.16 -15.37
C THR A 48 4.38 -1.59 -13.90
N LEU A 49 5.53 -1.58 -13.24
CA LEU A 49 5.63 -2.00 -11.84
C LEU A 49 5.01 -1.00 -10.86
N ALA A 50 5.14 0.30 -11.14
CA ALA A 50 4.41 1.35 -10.43
C ALA A 50 2.89 1.17 -10.57
N ALA A 51 2.40 0.87 -11.78
CA ALA A 51 0.98 0.61 -12.03
C ALA A 51 0.47 -0.64 -11.31
N ILE A 52 1.23 -1.74 -11.33
CA ILE A 52 0.90 -2.98 -10.58
C ILE A 52 0.81 -2.68 -9.08
N THR A 53 1.80 -1.97 -8.53
CA THR A 53 1.82 -1.62 -7.10
C THR A 53 0.60 -0.78 -6.72
N SER A 54 0.28 0.24 -7.52
CA SER A 54 -0.91 1.07 -7.33
C SER A 54 -2.20 0.27 -7.46
N ALA A 55 -2.28 -0.68 -8.39
CA ALA A 55 -3.45 -1.55 -8.55
C ALA A 55 -3.66 -2.46 -7.32
N LEU A 56 -2.60 -3.07 -6.78
CA LEU A 56 -2.68 -3.88 -5.56
C LEU A 56 -3.11 -3.05 -4.35
N LEU A 57 -2.57 -1.85 -4.19
CA LEU A 57 -3.00 -0.92 -3.14
C LEU A 57 -4.46 -0.46 -3.34
N ALA A 58 -4.88 -0.25 -4.59
CA ALA A 58 -6.27 0.09 -4.91
C ALA A 58 -7.24 -1.05 -4.55
N GLN A 59 -6.86 -2.32 -4.77
CA GLN A 59 -7.66 -3.46 -4.33
C GLN A 59 -7.88 -3.44 -2.82
N ILE A 60 -6.84 -3.13 -2.04
CA ILE A 60 -6.95 -2.99 -0.58
C ILE A 60 -7.87 -1.83 -0.20
N TYR A 61 -7.75 -0.70 -0.91
CA TYR A 61 -8.63 0.45 -0.71
C TYR A 61 -10.11 0.11 -0.98
N PHE A 62 -10.41 -0.58 -2.07
CA PHE A 62 -11.77 -1.04 -2.36
C PHE A 62 -12.24 -2.07 -1.33
N LYS A 63 -11.35 -2.94 -0.84
CA LYS A 63 -11.70 -3.92 0.19
C LYS A 63 -12.01 -3.28 1.53
N LEU A 64 -11.32 -2.20 1.91
CA LEU A 64 -11.68 -1.38 3.08
C LEU A 64 -13.13 -0.86 2.98
N GLN A 65 -13.56 -0.49 1.78
CA GLN A 65 -14.90 0.05 1.53
C GLN A 65 -15.98 -1.02 1.31
N ASP A 66 -15.63 -2.30 1.31
CA ASP A 66 -16.56 -3.39 1.05
C ASP A 66 -17.49 -3.59 2.27
N THR A 67 -18.68 -3.01 2.17
CA THR A 67 -19.69 -2.96 3.25
C THR A 67 -20.58 -4.20 3.34
N LYS A 68 -20.22 -5.30 2.67
CA LYS A 68 -21.01 -6.54 2.67
C LYS A 68 -21.30 -7.13 4.06
N TYR A 69 -20.56 -6.73 5.09
CA TYR A 69 -20.70 -7.21 6.47
C TYR A 69 -21.58 -6.31 7.37
N ILE A 70 -22.16 -5.23 6.83
CA ILE A 70 -22.92 -4.24 7.62
C ILE A 70 -24.24 -4.80 8.17
N SER A 71 -24.91 -5.73 7.48
CA SER A 71 -26.27 -6.15 7.85
C SER A 71 -26.35 -6.90 9.20
N ASN A 72 -25.24 -7.50 9.66
CA ASN A 72 -25.22 -8.40 10.82
C ASN A 72 -24.31 -7.90 11.97
N ALA A 73 -23.65 -6.75 11.79
CA ALA A 73 -22.74 -6.16 12.76
C ALA A 73 -23.50 -5.34 13.81
N SER A 74 -23.06 -5.41 15.06
CA SER A 74 -23.53 -4.49 16.10
C SER A 74 -23.05 -3.06 15.86
N VAL A 75 -23.69 -2.06 16.49
CA VAL A 75 -23.30 -0.64 16.36
C VAL A 75 -21.83 -0.40 16.73
N SER A 76 -21.30 -1.09 17.75
CA SER A 76 -19.90 -0.97 18.13
C SER A 76 -18.95 -1.58 17.08
N GLU A 77 -19.34 -2.68 16.44
CA GLU A 77 -18.58 -3.30 15.34
C GLU A 77 -18.61 -2.42 14.08
N LEU A 78 -19.75 -1.79 13.78
CA LEU A 78 -19.89 -0.82 12.69
C LEU A 78 -19.01 0.42 12.91
N ASN A 79 -19.01 0.97 14.13
CA ASN A 79 -18.14 2.09 14.48
C ASN A 79 -16.65 1.73 14.32
N ARG A 80 -16.26 0.52 14.75
CA ARG A 80 -14.89 0.04 14.56
C ARG A 80 -14.53 -0.10 13.08
N ILE A 81 -15.42 -0.60 12.22
CA ILE A 81 -15.19 -0.64 10.76
C ILE A 81 -15.01 0.78 10.22
N ALA A 82 -15.91 1.69 10.57
CA ALA A 82 -15.86 3.07 10.10
C ALA A 82 -14.55 3.76 10.52
N ASP A 83 -14.09 3.50 11.74
CA ASP A 83 -12.81 4.00 12.24
C ASP A 83 -11.63 3.42 11.45
N LEU A 84 -11.58 2.09 11.22
CA LEU A 84 -10.52 1.45 10.42
C LEU A 84 -10.50 1.98 8.98
N VAL A 85 -11.67 2.15 8.35
CA VAL A 85 -11.77 2.71 7.00
C VAL A 85 -11.23 4.14 6.99
N LYS A 86 -11.61 4.96 7.96
CA LYS A 86 -11.15 6.34 8.07
C LYS A 86 -9.64 6.41 8.32
N GLU A 87 -9.11 5.52 9.16
CA GLU A 87 -7.69 5.44 9.47
C GLU A 87 -6.87 5.06 8.22
N TYR A 88 -7.26 3.99 7.53
CA TYR A 88 -6.44 3.36 6.49
C TYR A 88 -6.64 3.95 5.09
N SER A 89 -7.82 4.47 4.78
CA SER A 89 -8.14 4.96 3.42
C SER A 89 -7.21 6.06 2.95
N ARG A 90 -6.93 7.04 3.82
CA ARG A 90 -6.15 8.22 3.45
C ARG A 90 -4.66 7.88 3.20
N PRO A 91 -3.98 7.10 4.07
CA PRO A 91 -2.62 6.64 3.80
C PRO A 91 -2.51 5.81 2.52
N VAL A 92 -3.41 4.86 2.29
CA VAL A 92 -3.40 4.01 1.09
C VAL A 92 -3.55 4.84 -0.18
N MET A 93 -4.50 5.79 -0.22
CA MET A 93 -4.66 6.70 -1.36
C MET A 93 -3.42 7.54 -1.62
N LYS A 94 -2.79 8.08 -0.58
CA LYS A 94 -1.52 8.83 -0.71
C LYS A 94 -0.43 7.98 -1.35
N LEU A 95 -0.31 6.71 -0.97
CA LEU A 95 0.66 5.79 -1.56
C LEU A 95 0.34 5.49 -3.02
N ILE A 96 -0.92 5.22 -3.38
CA ILE A 96 -1.34 5.02 -4.79
C ILE A 96 -0.90 6.20 -5.65
N PHE A 97 -1.23 7.44 -5.23
CA PHE A 97 -0.84 8.64 -5.97
C PHE A 97 0.67 8.82 -6.05
N LEU A 98 1.39 8.56 -4.95
CA LEU A 98 2.85 8.63 -4.93
C LEU A 98 3.47 7.73 -5.99
N HIS A 99 3.01 6.48 -6.07
CA HIS A 99 3.56 5.47 -6.98
C HIS A 99 3.24 5.81 -8.44
N LEU A 100 2.00 6.23 -8.73
CA LEU A 100 1.62 6.67 -10.07
C LEU A 100 2.42 7.90 -10.50
N PHE A 101 2.60 8.88 -9.61
CA PHE A 101 3.39 10.08 -9.89
C PHE A 101 4.83 9.72 -10.27
N PHE A 102 5.51 8.88 -9.49
CA PHE A 102 6.87 8.45 -9.82
C PHE A 102 6.93 7.58 -11.07
N GLY A 103 5.91 6.74 -11.32
CA GLY A 103 5.78 5.97 -12.55
C GLY A 103 5.74 6.88 -13.79
N VAL A 104 4.94 7.94 -13.75
CA VAL A 104 4.87 8.92 -14.85
C VAL A 104 6.15 9.74 -14.96
N ALA A 105 6.67 10.24 -13.84
CA ALA A 105 7.87 11.08 -13.82
C ALA A 105 9.11 10.35 -14.37
N SER A 106 9.29 9.07 -14.00
CA SER A 106 10.36 8.22 -14.55
C SER A 106 10.19 7.98 -16.04
N ASN A 107 8.98 7.70 -16.53
CA ASN A 107 8.74 7.51 -17.95
C ASN A 107 9.11 8.76 -18.77
N ILE A 108 8.80 9.96 -18.25
CA ILE A 108 9.22 11.23 -18.85
C ILE A 108 10.76 11.35 -18.82
N ALA A 109 11.37 11.16 -17.65
CA ALA A 109 12.82 11.33 -17.47
C ALA A 109 13.64 10.44 -18.41
N PHE A 110 13.29 9.15 -18.52
CA PHE A 110 14.01 8.20 -19.37
C PHE A 110 13.59 8.23 -20.85
N SER A 111 12.60 9.05 -21.21
CA SER A 111 12.28 9.34 -22.61
C SER A 111 13.10 10.52 -23.16
N LEU A 112 13.73 11.31 -22.29
CA LEU A 112 14.56 12.44 -22.66
C LEU A 112 16.03 12.02 -22.72
N LYS A 113 16.80 12.61 -23.63
CA LYS A 113 18.25 12.44 -23.66
C LYS A 113 18.87 13.38 -22.64
N LEU A 114 19.28 12.85 -21.49
CA LEU A 114 19.88 13.64 -20.41
C LEU A 114 21.42 13.70 -20.57
N ILE A 115 22.04 14.60 -19.81
CA ILE A 115 23.49 14.59 -19.63
C ILE A 115 23.88 13.44 -18.68
N PRO A 116 25.09 12.87 -18.76
CA PRO A 116 25.47 11.68 -18.00
C PRO A 116 25.25 11.78 -16.48
N ALA A 117 25.53 12.94 -15.89
CA ALA A 117 25.30 13.18 -14.46
C ALA A 117 23.80 13.15 -14.09
N ALA A 118 22.93 13.63 -14.98
CA ALA A 118 21.49 13.61 -14.80
C ALA A 118 20.90 12.21 -15.03
N ASP A 119 21.43 11.43 -15.99
CA ASP A 119 21.04 10.02 -16.16
C ASP A 119 21.41 9.18 -14.94
N ALA A 120 22.62 9.35 -14.40
CA ALA A 120 23.05 8.67 -13.19
C ALA A 120 22.13 9.00 -12.01
N LEU A 121 21.74 10.27 -11.84
CA LEU A 121 20.81 10.69 -10.80
C LEU A 121 19.41 10.10 -11.00
N ALA A 122 18.87 10.17 -12.22
CA ALA A 122 17.56 9.63 -12.55
C ALA A 122 17.50 8.10 -12.31
N THR A 123 18.55 7.39 -12.70
CA THR A 123 18.72 5.94 -12.46
C THR A 123 18.73 5.63 -10.97
N SER A 124 19.46 6.40 -10.15
CA SER A 124 19.46 6.24 -8.70
C SER A 124 18.10 6.44 -8.06
N ILE A 125 17.37 7.46 -8.50
CA ILE A 125 16.01 7.72 -8.03
C ILE A 125 15.09 6.55 -8.41
N ALA A 126 15.13 6.11 -9.66
CA ALA A 126 14.33 4.99 -10.12
C ALA A 126 14.62 3.70 -9.33
N LEU A 127 15.89 3.32 -9.17
CA LEU A 127 16.24 2.12 -8.39
C LEU A 127 15.80 2.23 -6.93
N SER A 128 15.84 3.42 -6.33
CA SER A 128 15.37 3.63 -4.96
C SER A 128 13.88 3.40 -4.77
N CYS A 129 13.07 3.45 -5.85
CA CYS A 129 11.64 3.18 -5.76
C CYS A 129 11.33 1.68 -5.61
N ILE A 130 12.23 0.77 -6.00
CA ILE A 130 12.03 -0.67 -5.84
C ILE A 130 11.78 -1.06 -4.37
N PRO A 131 12.64 -0.70 -3.40
CA PRO A 131 12.38 -0.98 -2.00
C PRO A 131 11.15 -0.23 -1.46
N LEU A 132 10.81 0.95 -1.99
CA LEU A 132 9.60 1.69 -1.58
C LEU A 132 8.32 0.97 -1.98
N TRP A 133 8.30 0.33 -3.15
CA TRP A 133 7.19 -0.52 -3.56
C TRP A 133 7.02 -1.69 -2.59
N GLY A 134 8.12 -2.36 -2.23
CA GLY A 134 8.10 -3.44 -1.24
C GLY A 134 7.53 -3.01 0.11
N ILE A 135 7.94 -1.84 0.61
CA ILE A 135 7.45 -1.25 1.86
C ILE A 135 5.96 -0.93 1.78
N SER A 136 5.52 -0.34 0.67
CA SER A 136 4.13 0.06 0.47
C SER A 136 3.22 -1.16 0.31
N LEU A 137 3.65 -2.19 -0.42
CA LEU A 137 2.94 -3.46 -0.54
C LEU A 137 2.89 -4.19 0.80
N PHE A 138 3.98 -4.21 1.57
CA PHE A 138 3.98 -4.80 2.92
C PHE A 138 2.99 -4.09 3.85
N PHE A 139 2.96 -2.76 3.81
CA PHE A 139 1.98 -1.99 4.56
C PHE A 139 0.54 -2.31 4.13
N GLY A 140 0.30 -2.38 2.82
CA GLY A 140 -0.99 -2.81 2.27
C GLY A 140 -1.42 -4.21 2.70
N TYR A 141 -0.48 -5.17 2.69
CA TYR A 141 -0.71 -6.54 3.16
C TYR A 141 -1.14 -6.58 4.63
N VAL A 142 -0.47 -5.81 5.49
CA VAL A 142 -0.82 -5.74 6.91
C VAL A 142 -2.24 -5.23 7.12
N ILE A 143 -2.66 -4.21 6.36
CA ILE A 143 -4.03 -3.68 6.41
C ILE A 143 -5.02 -4.75 5.94
N TYR A 144 -4.72 -5.44 4.84
CA TYR A 144 -5.56 -6.50 4.31
C TYR A 144 -5.76 -7.65 5.30
N ASP A 145 -4.67 -8.10 5.96
CA ASP A 145 -4.70 -9.13 6.99
C ASP A 145 -5.61 -8.74 8.16
N GLU A 146 -5.56 -7.48 8.61
CA GLU A 146 -6.44 -6.99 9.67
C GLU A 146 -7.92 -6.97 9.26
N ILE A 147 -8.23 -6.51 8.04
CA ILE A 147 -9.61 -6.48 7.51
C ILE A 147 -10.17 -7.89 7.38
N THR A 148 -9.40 -8.82 6.81
CA THR A 148 -9.84 -10.19 6.58
C THR A 148 -10.04 -10.95 7.89
N SER A 149 -9.14 -10.78 8.86
CA SER A 149 -9.28 -11.34 10.21
C SER A 149 -10.57 -10.86 10.88
N PHE A 150 -10.81 -9.53 10.86
CA PHE A 150 -12.01 -8.95 11.44
C PHE A 150 -13.31 -9.43 10.75
N SER A 151 -13.30 -9.51 9.41
CA SER A 151 -14.42 -10.00 8.61
C SER A 151 -14.73 -11.49 8.88
N SER A 152 -13.71 -12.32 9.04
CA SER A 152 -13.85 -13.73 9.40
C SER A 152 -14.52 -13.88 10.77
N ASP A 153 -14.07 -13.11 11.77
CA ASP A 153 -14.64 -13.13 13.12
C ASP A 153 -16.12 -12.71 13.14
N LEU A 154 -16.48 -11.67 12.38
CA LEU A 154 -17.88 -11.26 12.24
C LEU A 154 -18.75 -12.36 11.61
N THR A 155 -18.24 -13.00 10.57
CA THR A 155 -18.96 -14.06 9.86
C THR A 155 -19.22 -15.26 10.79
N LYS A 156 -18.21 -15.67 11.58
CA LYS A 156 -18.33 -16.74 12.56
C LYS A 156 -19.38 -16.42 13.63
N ARG A 157 -19.36 -15.21 14.18
CA ARG A 157 -20.34 -14.77 15.19
C ARG A 157 -21.76 -14.70 14.63
N SER A 158 -21.92 -14.23 13.39
CA SER A 158 -23.21 -14.22 12.71
C SER A 158 -23.77 -15.63 12.60
N LEU A 159 -22.96 -16.60 12.16
CA LEU A 159 -23.37 -18.00 12.04
C LEU A 159 -23.78 -18.59 13.39
N GLU A 160 -23.04 -18.29 14.46
CA GLU A 160 -23.36 -18.73 15.82
C GLU A 160 -24.68 -18.13 16.33
N ARG A 161 -24.95 -16.85 16.03
CA ARG A 161 -26.22 -16.20 16.39
C ARG A 161 -27.40 -16.82 15.64
N THR A 162 -27.28 -17.04 14.33
CA THR A 162 -28.32 -17.68 13.52
C THR A 162 -28.64 -19.08 14.05
N LYS A 163 -27.62 -19.90 14.33
CA LYS A 163 -27.83 -21.24 14.91
C LYS A 163 -28.52 -21.21 16.28
N ARG A 164 -28.16 -20.25 17.14
CA ARG A 164 -28.83 -20.08 18.45
C ARG A 164 -30.29 -19.68 18.28
N GLN A 165 -30.58 -18.79 17.34
CA GLN A 165 -31.94 -18.33 17.07
C GLN A 165 -32.81 -19.46 16.51
N GLU A 166 -32.30 -20.25 15.56
CA GLU A 166 -32.97 -21.45 15.04
C GLU A 166 -33.24 -22.48 16.16
N ALA A 167 -32.27 -22.71 17.05
CA ALA A 167 -32.44 -23.62 18.19
C ALA A 167 -33.52 -23.12 19.16
N LEU A 168 -33.56 -21.82 19.45
CA LEU A 168 -34.58 -21.20 20.31
C LEU A 168 -35.98 -21.26 19.68
N GLU A 169 -36.09 -21.10 18.36
CA GLU A 169 -37.37 -21.24 17.65
C GLU A 169 -37.84 -22.70 17.63
N ALA A 170 -36.93 -23.66 17.47
CA ALA A 170 -37.25 -25.08 17.54
C ALA A 170 -37.75 -25.51 18.93
N MET A 171 -37.23 -24.91 20.01
CA MET A 171 -37.69 -25.19 21.39
C MET A 171 -39.06 -24.58 21.72
N LYS A 172 -39.59 -23.68 20.89
CA LYS A 172 -40.92 -23.07 21.07
C LYS A 172 -42.05 -23.84 20.36
N LYS A 173 -41.71 -24.83 19.54
CA LYS A 173 -42.65 -25.76 18.90
C LYS A 173 -42.79 -27.03 19.73
#